data_AF-A0A5C1W6Y6-F1
#
_entry.id   AF-A0A5C1W6Y6-F1
#
_cell.length_a   1.000
_cell.length_b   1.000
_cell.length_c   1.000
_cell.angle_alpha   90.00
_cell.angle_beta   90.00
_cell.angle_gamma   90.00
#
_symmetry.space_group_name_H-M   'P 1'
#
loop_
_entity.id
_entity.type
_entity.pdbx_description
1 polymer ?
#
loop_
_entity_poly.entity_id
_entity_poly.type
_entity_poly.pdbx_seq_one_letter_code
_entity_poly.pdbx_strand_id
1 'polypeptide(L)'
;MNLFARPAVFLGVLLCLTLSACGDQEPSQRKEFIEFLQTRILDKPGAHVPQLSGNQKDAFGPYVKDYAIITDFAAGPSGEPGNLQQRFGAIMAKGSIRSMSDLATRREDLAAVQNLVGELGGAIDQALAKADAAKAQLKQPDDLRVVFDKAYERDVTAVARNVRQMLPPVQDMTAAALQLSDFIASHKDKLEVTGMMITAKDQKTLAALQPLLDDFNAKGRAAMALQQKFRSSQ
;
A
#
# COMPACT_ATOMS: atom_id res chain seq x y z
N MET A 1 -40.89 37.84 -79.91
CA MET A 1 -41.47 38.68 -78.83
C MET A 1 -41.90 37.77 -77.69
N ASN A 2 -41.71 38.28 -76.47
CA ASN A 2 -42.11 37.76 -75.15
C ASN A 2 -41.04 37.04 -74.31
N LEU A 3 -40.37 37.87 -73.50
CA LEU A 3 -39.78 37.55 -72.20
C LEU A 3 -40.84 36.96 -71.25
N PHE A 4 -40.46 36.09 -70.31
CA PHE A 4 -40.65 36.28 -68.85
C PHE A 4 -40.12 35.09 -68.02
N ALA A 5 -39.26 35.41 -67.05
CA ALA A 5 -39.02 34.79 -65.73
C ALA A 5 -38.40 33.36 -65.58
N ARG A 6 -37.18 33.32 -65.01
CA ARG A 6 -36.67 32.28 -64.06
C ARG A 6 -37.05 32.74 -62.62
N PRO A 7 -36.74 32.06 -61.47
CA PRO A 7 -36.35 30.67 -61.13
C PRO A 7 -37.11 30.09 -59.88
N ALA A 8 -37.03 28.78 -59.60
CA ALA A 8 -37.22 28.16 -58.25
C ALA A 8 -36.81 26.67 -58.34
N VAL A 9 -35.57 26.25 -58.04
CA VAL A 9 -34.91 25.99 -56.74
C VAL A 9 -35.72 25.10 -55.78
N PHE A 10 -35.01 24.06 -55.29
CA PHE A 10 -35.28 23.17 -54.15
C PHE A 10 -36.09 21.89 -54.40
N LEU A 11 -35.45 20.92 -55.10
CA LEU A 11 -35.76 19.50 -54.89
C LEU A 11 -35.09 19.06 -53.57
N GLY A 12 -35.91 18.68 -52.61
CA GLY A 12 -35.53 18.38 -51.23
C GLY A 12 -34.57 17.20 -51.12
N VAL A 13 -33.35 17.49 -50.67
CA VAL A 13 -32.47 16.53 -50.01
C VAL A 13 -32.97 16.41 -48.58
N LEU A 14 -33.92 15.51 -48.33
CA LEU A 14 -34.17 14.99 -46.99
C LEU A 14 -33.20 13.82 -46.76
N LEU A 15 -31.90 14.13 -46.69
CA LEU A 15 -30.94 13.23 -46.07
C LEU A 15 -31.27 13.26 -44.58
N CYS A 16 -31.95 12.21 -44.10
CA CYS A 16 -32.08 11.98 -42.68
C CYS A 16 -30.68 12.03 -42.06
N LEU A 17 -30.44 13.10 -41.30
CA LEU A 17 -29.38 13.19 -40.33
C LEU A 17 -29.57 12.07 -39.32
N THR A 18 -29.10 10.86 -39.62
CA THR A 18 -28.58 9.98 -38.57
C THR A 18 -27.19 10.50 -38.22
N LEU A 19 -27.13 11.76 -37.76
CA LEU A 19 -26.10 12.16 -36.83
C LEU A 19 -26.20 11.14 -35.72
N SER A 20 -25.15 10.33 -35.59
CA SER A 20 -24.94 9.54 -34.40
C SER A 20 -25.20 10.46 -33.22
N ALA A 21 -26.33 10.29 -32.55
CA ALA A 21 -26.44 10.59 -31.14
C ALA A 21 -25.53 9.60 -30.41
N CYS A 22 -24.21 9.70 -30.66
CA CYS A 22 -23.18 9.33 -29.70
C CYS A 22 -23.32 10.36 -28.59
N GLY A 23 -24.36 10.21 -27.77
CA GLY A 23 -24.52 11.00 -26.57
C GLY A 23 -23.24 10.86 -25.78
N ASP A 24 -22.61 11.98 -25.47
CA ASP A 24 -21.42 11.99 -24.63
C ASP A 24 -21.77 11.29 -23.32
N GLN A 25 -21.27 10.06 -23.15
CA GLN A 25 -21.53 9.26 -21.95
C GLN A 25 -20.70 9.77 -20.77
N GLU A 26 -19.74 10.65 -21.03
CA GLU A 26 -18.79 11.16 -20.05
C GLU A 26 -19.48 11.71 -18.79
N PRO A 27 -20.54 12.54 -18.83
CA PRO A 27 -21.17 13.04 -17.61
C PRO A 27 -21.79 11.92 -16.77
N SER A 28 -22.36 10.90 -17.40
CA SER A 28 -22.91 9.74 -16.69
C SER A 28 -21.81 8.86 -16.11
N GLN A 29 -20.76 8.58 -16.88
CA GLN A 29 -19.60 7.81 -16.44
C GLN A 29 -18.88 8.48 -15.26
N ARG A 30 -18.72 9.80 -15.34
CA ARG A 30 -18.12 10.62 -14.27
C ARG A 30 -18.95 10.54 -12.99
N LYS A 31 -20.27 10.67 -13.11
CA LYS A 31 -21.18 10.58 -11.96
C LYS A 31 -21.07 9.22 -11.27
N GLU A 32 -21.17 8.12 -12.02
CA GLU A 32 -21.04 6.76 -11.48
C GLU A 32 -19.69 6.53 -10.82
N PHE A 33 -18.61 7.04 -11.42
CA PHE A 33 -17.28 6.92 -10.85
C PHE A 33 -17.11 7.75 -9.56
N ILE A 34 -17.59 8.99 -9.54
CA ILE A 34 -17.61 9.83 -8.33
C ILE A 34 -18.39 9.13 -7.21
N GLU A 35 -19.58 8.60 -7.50
CA GLU A 35 -20.41 7.90 -6.52
C GLU A 35 -19.70 6.66 -5.98
N PHE A 36 -18.99 5.92 -6.83
CA PHE A 36 -18.15 4.81 -6.40
C PHE A 36 -17.02 5.26 -5.45
N LEU A 37 -16.26 6.29 -5.82
CA LEU A 37 -15.18 6.82 -4.98
C LEU A 37 -15.71 7.34 -3.64
N GLN A 38 -16.91 7.91 -3.60
CA GLN A 38 -17.52 8.36 -2.36
C GLN A 38 -17.97 7.16 -1.50
N THR A 39 -18.85 6.32 -2.04
CA THR A 39 -19.59 5.34 -1.24
C THR A 39 -18.82 4.06 -0.94
N ARG A 40 -17.89 3.67 -1.84
CA ARG A 40 -17.14 2.42 -1.76
C ARG A 40 -15.72 2.61 -1.27
N ILE A 41 -15.26 3.86 -1.26
CA ILE A 41 -13.95 4.27 -0.80
C ILE A 41 -14.19 5.23 0.36
N LEU A 42 -14.42 6.53 0.13
CA LEU A 42 -14.33 7.58 1.16
C LEU A 42 -15.25 7.40 2.38
N ASP A 43 -16.48 6.93 2.19
CA ASP A 43 -17.47 6.75 3.26
C ASP A 43 -17.20 5.51 4.14
N LYS A 44 -16.27 4.65 3.71
CA LYS A 44 -15.88 3.45 4.44
C LYS A 44 -14.63 3.74 5.28
N PRO A 45 -14.58 3.27 6.55
CA PRO A 45 -13.44 3.48 7.41
C PRO A 45 -12.22 2.71 6.90
N GLY A 46 -11.04 3.26 7.17
CA GLY A 46 -9.76 2.66 6.81
C GLY A 46 -9.43 2.71 5.31
N ALA A 47 -8.16 2.43 5.00
CA ALA A 47 -7.72 2.32 3.61
C ALA A 47 -8.13 0.96 3.02
N HIS A 48 -8.73 0.97 1.83
CA HIS A 48 -9.14 -0.23 1.12
C HIS A 48 -9.37 0.11 -0.35
N VAL A 49 -9.08 -0.85 -1.22
CA VAL A 49 -9.12 -0.65 -2.67
C VAL A 49 -9.98 -1.74 -3.30
N PRO A 50 -11.30 -1.50 -3.47
CA PRO A 50 -12.20 -2.48 -4.06
C PRO A 50 -11.82 -2.79 -5.52
N GLN A 51 -11.89 -4.08 -5.89
CA GLN A 51 -11.76 -4.50 -7.28
C GLN A 51 -13.01 -4.11 -8.07
N LEU A 52 -12.82 -3.64 -9.30
CA LEU A 52 -13.93 -3.28 -10.18
C LEU A 52 -14.53 -4.53 -10.85
N SER A 53 -15.85 -4.69 -10.75
CA SER A 53 -16.62 -5.65 -11.55
C SER A 53 -16.67 -5.25 -13.04
N GLY A 54 -17.06 -6.18 -13.93
CA GLY A 54 -17.22 -5.90 -15.36
C GLY A 54 -18.19 -4.74 -15.61
N ASN A 55 -19.38 -4.79 -15.00
CA ASN A 55 -20.39 -3.75 -15.10
C ASN A 55 -19.87 -2.38 -14.64
N GLN A 56 -19.04 -2.33 -13.59
CA GLN A 56 -18.43 -1.08 -13.12
C GLN A 56 -17.39 -0.55 -14.11
N LYS A 57 -16.58 -1.43 -14.71
CA LYS A 57 -15.62 -1.02 -15.74
C LYS A 57 -16.33 -0.40 -16.93
N ASP A 58 -17.44 -1.01 -17.37
CA ASP A 58 -18.25 -0.49 -18.46
C ASP A 58 -18.91 0.85 -18.08
N ALA A 59 -19.45 0.95 -16.86
CA ALA A 59 -20.11 2.16 -16.37
C ALA A 59 -19.15 3.34 -16.15
N PHE A 60 -17.88 3.11 -15.82
CA PHE A 60 -16.90 4.18 -15.57
C PHE A 60 -16.17 4.64 -16.83
N GLY A 61 -16.16 3.81 -17.89
CA GLY A 61 -15.51 4.13 -19.16
C GLY A 61 -14.03 4.50 -18.98
N PRO A 62 -13.59 5.70 -19.43
CA PRO A 62 -12.17 6.08 -19.37
C PRO A 62 -11.63 6.19 -17.94
N TYR A 63 -12.48 6.46 -16.94
CA TYR A 63 -12.09 6.64 -15.55
C TYR A 63 -11.58 5.37 -14.86
N VAL A 64 -11.76 4.20 -15.49
CA VAL A 64 -11.09 2.97 -15.07
C VAL A 64 -9.57 3.14 -15.05
N LYS A 65 -9.00 3.95 -15.97
CA LYS A 65 -7.55 4.22 -16.02
C LYS A 65 -7.10 5.11 -14.86
N ASP A 66 -7.92 6.07 -14.45
CA ASP A 66 -7.63 6.93 -13.31
C ASP A 66 -7.62 6.10 -12.03
N TYR A 67 -8.63 5.24 -11.85
CA TYR A 67 -8.69 4.32 -10.72
C TYR A 67 -7.53 3.32 -10.71
N ALA A 68 -7.02 2.93 -11.88
CA ALA A 68 -5.89 2.02 -12.01
C ALA A 68 -4.64 2.55 -11.26
N ILE A 69 -4.47 3.86 -11.14
CA ILE A 69 -3.36 4.46 -10.38
C ILE A 69 -3.41 4.03 -8.90
N ILE A 70 -4.60 4.02 -8.30
CA ILE A 70 -4.81 3.59 -6.90
C ILE A 70 -4.65 2.07 -6.80
N THR A 71 -5.23 1.30 -7.73
CA THR A 71 -5.13 -0.17 -7.68
C THR A 71 -3.72 -0.68 -7.93
N ASP A 72 -2.96 -0.02 -8.80
CA ASP A 72 -1.58 -0.40 -9.12
C ASP A 72 -0.65 -0.13 -7.94
N PHE A 73 -0.85 0.97 -7.21
CA PHE A 73 -0.15 1.20 -5.95
C PHE A 73 -0.47 0.09 -4.93
N ALA A 74 -1.76 -0.23 -4.76
CA ALA A 74 -2.21 -1.23 -3.79
C ALA A 74 -1.77 -2.67 -4.15
N ALA A 75 -1.73 -3.01 -5.43
CA ALA A 75 -1.23 -4.30 -5.91
C ALA A 75 0.30 -4.41 -5.78
N GLY A 76 1.01 -3.27 -5.73
CA GLY A 76 2.44 -3.20 -5.99
C GLY A 76 2.76 -3.44 -7.47
N PRO A 77 4.02 -3.28 -7.89
CA PRO A 77 4.42 -3.49 -9.28
C PRO A 77 4.01 -4.88 -9.78
N SER A 78 3.08 -4.92 -10.74
CA SER A 78 2.56 -6.15 -11.33
C SER A 78 3.63 -6.79 -12.21
N GLY A 79 3.89 -8.09 -12.03
CA GLY A 79 4.80 -8.89 -12.87
C GLY A 79 6.15 -9.25 -12.24
N GLU A 80 6.46 -8.76 -11.04
CA GLU A 80 7.68 -9.09 -10.31
C GLU A 80 7.41 -10.14 -9.21
N PRO A 81 8.28 -11.15 -9.02
CA PRO A 81 8.27 -11.96 -7.80
C PRO A 81 8.46 -11.07 -6.55
N GLY A 82 7.56 -11.14 -5.55
CA GLY A 82 7.67 -10.33 -4.33
C GLY A 82 6.88 -9.02 -4.34
N ASN A 83 5.57 -9.08 -4.59
CA ASN A 83 4.70 -7.91 -4.42
C ASN A 83 4.63 -7.46 -2.94
N LEU A 84 4.11 -6.25 -2.72
CA LEU A 84 4.07 -5.62 -1.39
C LEU A 84 3.46 -6.54 -0.32
N GLN A 85 2.35 -7.18 -0.66
CA GLN A 85 1.62 -8.09 0.23
C GLN A 85 2.44 -9.34 0.58
N GLN A 86 3.16 -9.92 -0.39
CA GLN A 86 4.05 -11.06 -0.16
C GLN A 86 5.21 -10.69 0.77
N ARG A 87 5.82 -9.51 0.59
CA ARG A 87 6.91 -9.01 1.46
C ARG A 87 6.42 -8.83 2.89
N PHE A 88 5.26 -8.21 3.08
CA PHE A 88 4.61 -8.12 4.38
C PHE A 88 4.34 -9.51 4.98
N GLY A 89 3.77 -10.43 4.20
CA GLY A 89 3.51 -11.80 4.65
C GLY A 89 4.78 -12.54 5.08
N ALA A 90 5.87 -12.39 4.33
CA ALA A 90 7.17 -12.99 4.63
C ALA A 90 7.79 -12.40 5.91
N ILE A 91 7.73 -11.08 6.09
CA ILE A 91 8.18 -10.39 7.32
C ILE A 91 7.40 -10.92 8.52
N MET A 92 6.08 -11.05 8.43
CA MET A 92 5.26 -11.56 9.54
C MET A 92 5.52 -13.04 9.84
N ALA A 93 5.68 -13.87 8.80
CA ALA A 93 5.95 -15.30 8.96
C ALA A 93 7.29 -15.54 9.66
N LYS A 94 8.35 -14.90 9.17
CA LYS A 94 9.73 -15.07 9.66
C LYS A 94 10.04 -14.28 10.95
N GLY A 95 9.36 -13.15 11.17
CA GLY A 95 9.55 -12.30 12.35
C GLY A 95 8.89 -12.86 13.62
N SER A 96 8.13 -13.95 13.54
CA SER A 96 7.48 -14.55 14.71
C SER A 96 8.49 -15.32 15.58
N ILE A 97 8.76 -14.79 16.79
CA ILE A 97 9.62 -15.42 17.81
C ILE A 97 8.74 -15.94 18.94
N ARG A 98 8.89 -17.22 19.31
CA ARG A 98 8.03 -17.87 20.32
C ARG A 98 8.72 -18.06 21.68
N SER A 99 10.05 -18.06 21.72
CA SER A 99 10.86 -18.16 22.94
C SER A 99 12.27 -17.60 22.72
N MET A 100 13.03 -17.46 23.81
CA MET A 100 14.44 -17.07 23.73
C MET A 100 15.33 -18.17 23.15
N SER A 101 14.95 -19.44 23.30
CA SER A 101 15.64 -20.56 22.64
C SER A 101 15.41 -20.56 21.13
N ASP A 102 14.20 -20.21 20.70
CA ASP A 102 13.81 -20.04 19.31
C ASP A 102 14.54 -18.85 18.67
N LEU A 103 14.71 -17.76 19.42
CA LEU A 103 15.49 -16.60 18.97
C LEU A 103 16.92 -16.98 18.56
N ALA A 104 17.58 -17.86 19.32
CA ALA A 104 18.96 -18.29 19.06
C ALA A 104 19.11 -19.20 17.83
N THR A 105 18.03 -19.85 17.37
CA THR A 105 18.04 -20.73 16.20
C THR A 105 17.51 -20.05 14.93
N ARG A 106 16.83 -18.92 15.08
CA ARG A 106 16.17 -18.15 13.99
C ARG A 106 17.03 -17.02 13.43
N ARG A 107 18.34 -16.96 13.68
CA ARG A 107 19.22 -15.87 13.22
C ARG A 107 19.09 -15.60 11.72
N GLU A 108 19.09 -16.64 10.89
CA GLU A 108 18.96 -16.50 9.44
C GLU A 108 17.60 -15.92 9.04
N ASP A 109 16.53 -16.33 9.71
CA ASP A 109 15.19 -15.75 9.49
C ASP A 109 15.14 -14.28 9.89
N LEU A 110 15.78 -13.88 10.99
CA LEU A 110 15.86 -12.48 11.41
C LEU A 110 16.68 -11.63 10.43
N ALA A 111 17.78 -12.15 9.91
CA ALA A 111 18.56 -11.48 8.87
C ALA A 111 17.74 -11.32 7.58
N ALA A 112 16.99 -12.36 7.20
CA ALA A 112 16.06 -12.28 6.08
C ALA A 112 14.97 -11.23 6.30
N VAL A 113 14.40 -11.14 7.51
CA VAL A 113 13.44 -10.09 7.87
C VAL A 113 14.06 -8.70 7.73
N GLN A 114 15.29 -8.50 8.23
CA GLN A 114 15.97 -7.21 8.14
C GLN A 114 16.10 -6.74 6.69
N ASN A 115 16.52 -7.65 5.79
CA ASN A 115 16.61 -7.37 4.36
C ASN A 115 15.23 -7.07 3.75
N LEU A 116 14.23 -7.90 4.03
CA LEU A 116 12.87 -7.72 3.52
C LEU A 116 12.25 -6.39 3.94
N VAL A 117 12.51 -5.94 5.17
CA VAL A 117 12.02 -4.64 5.67
C VAL A 117 12.71 -3.48 4.95
N GLY A 118 13.99 -3.59 4.61
CA GLY A 118 14.69 -2.63 3.76
C GLY A 118 14.11 -2.57 2.34
N GLU A 119 13.94 -3.74 1.71
CA GLU A 119 13.37 -3.87 0.36
C GLU A 119 11.93 -3.34 0.30
N LEU A 120 11.15 -3.57 1.36
CA LEU A 120 9.79 -3.06 1.51
C LEU A 120 9.74 -1.53 1.44
N GLY A 121 10.69 -0.85 2.09
CA GLY A 121 10.80 0.61 2.04
C GLY A 121 11.03 1.12 0.63
N GLY A 122 12.03 0.57 -0.07
CA GLY A 122 12.33 0.94 -1.44
C GLY A 122 11.17 0.67 -2.41
N ALA A 123 10.47 -0.46 -2.24
CA ALA A 123 9.32 -0.81 -3.06
C ALA A 123 8.15 0.18 -2.88
N ILE A 124 7.88 0.63 -1.65
CA ILE A 124 6.86 1.65 -1.36
C ILE A 124 7.25 3.01 -1.96
N ASP A 125 8.54 3.38 -1.88
CA ASP A 125 9.04 4.62 -2.48
C ASP A 125 8.85 4.64 -3.98
N GLN A 126 9.22 3.56 -4.66
CA GLN A 126 9.06 3.43 -6.09
C GLN A 126 7.58 3.42 -6.51
N ALA A 127 6.73 2.69 -5.79
CA ALA A 127 5.30 2.62 -6.07
C ALA A 127 4.62 3.99 -5.91
N LEU A 128 4.95 4.72 -4.83
CA LEU A 128 4.42 6.06 -4.61
C LEU A 128 4.87 7.02 -5.71
N ALA A 129 6.16 7.03 -6.05
CA ALA A 129 6.68 7.91 -7.10
C ALA A 129 6.02 7.65 -8.46
N LYS A 130 5.78 6.37 -8.80
CA LYS A 130 5.05 5.99 -10.01
C LYS A 130 3.61 6.48 -9.99
N ALA A 131 2.91 6.31 -8.86
CA ALA A 131 1.54 6.75 -8.70
C ALA A 131 1.42 8.28 -8.78
N ASP A 132 2.34 9.02 -8.14
CA ASP A 132 2.37 10.48 -8.17
C ASP A 132 2.62 11.01 -9.58
N ALA A 133 3.54 10.39 -10.32
CA ALA A 133 3.82 10.73 -11.71
C ALA A 133 2.63 10.46 -12.63
N ALA A 134 1.90 9.35 -12.43
CA ALA A 134 0.70 9.04 -13.21
C ALA A 134 -0.45 10.00 -12.88
N LYS A 135 -0.65 10.31 -11.59
CA LYS A 135 -1.65 11.26 -11.12
C LYS A 135 -1.42 12.66 -11.71
N ALA A 136 -0.17 13.12 -11.76
CA ALA A 136 0.18 14.44 -12.30
C ALA A 136 -0.17 14.61 -13.79
N GLN A 137 -0.37 13.51 -14.53
CA GLN A 137 -0.74 13.52 -15.95
C GLN A 137 -2.25 13.50 -16.19
N LEU A 138 -3.06 13.31 -15.13
CA LEU A 138 -4.51 13.24 -15.24
C LEU A 138 -5.12 14.58 -15.67
N LYS A 139 -6.11 14.49 -16.56
CA LYS A 139 -6.89 15.64 -17.05
C LYS A 139 -8.36 15.44 -16.68
N GLN A 140 -8.66 15.57 -15.40
CA GLN A 140 -9.99 15.34 -14.85
C GLN A 140 -10.80 16.64 -14.79
N PRO A 141 -12.13 16.57 -14.99
CA PRO A 141 -13.04 17.64 -14.58
C PRO A 141 -12.92 17.94 -13.08
N ASP A 142 -13.18 19.19 -12.68
CA ASP A 142 -12.91 19.65 -11.31
C ASP A 142 -13.71 18.90 -10.23
N ASP A 143 -14.96 18.53 -10.52
CA ASP A 143 -15.83 17.76 -9.62
C ASP A 143 -15.25 16.37 -9.32
N LEU A 144 -14.74 15.69 -10.35
CA LEU A 144 -14.06 14.42 -10.19
C LEU A 144 -12.72 14.58 -9.49
N ARG A 145 -11.90 15.56 -9.89
CA ARG A 145 -10.55 15.78 -9.36
C ARG A 145 -10.56 15.89 -7.83
N VAL A 146 -11.50 16.65 -7.28
CA VAL A 146 -11.62 16.83 -5.82
C VAL A 146 -11.89 15.51 -5.08
N VAL A 147 -12.74 14.65 -5.64
CA VAL A 147 -13.09 13.36 -5.02
C VAL A 147 -11.95 12.35 -5.20
N PHE A 148 -11.35 12.31 -6.38
CA PHE A 148 -10.18 11.48 -6.68
C PHE A 148 -8.99 11.85 -5.81
N ASP A 149 -8.71 13.14 -5.62
CA ASP A 149 -7.62 13.62 -4.77
C ASP A 149 -7.74 13.12 -3.32
N LYS A 150 -8.97 13.10 -2.78
CA LYS A 150 -9.24 12.57 -1.43
C LYS A 150 -9.01 11.06 -1.36
N ALA A 151 -9.49 10.32 -2.37
CA ALA A 151 -9.30 8.88 -2.45
C ALA A 151 -7.81 8.53 -2.56
N TYR A 152 -7.09 9.24 -3.42
CA TYR A 152 -5.65 9.10 -3.61
C TYR A 152 -4.87 9.42 -2.33
N GLU A 153 -5.15 10.54 -1.67
CA GLU A 153 -4.45 10.88 -0.42
C GLU A 153 -4.64 9.79 0.64
N ARG A 154 -5.85 9.24 0.75
CA ARG A 154 -6.17 8.21 1.73
C ARG A 154 -5.51 6.87 1.41
N ASP A 155 -5.69 6.37 0.19
CA ASP A 155 -5.33 4.98 -0.15
C ASP A 155 -3.93 4.83 -0.75
N VAL A 156 -3.30 5.94 -1.16
CA VAL A 156 -1.94 5.95 -1.71
C VAL A 156 -1.00 6.71 -0.78
N THR A 157 -1.16 8.03 -0.66
CA THR A 157 -0.20 8.87 0.08
C THR A 157 -0.11 8.50 1.56
N ALA A 158 -1.25 8.43 2.24
CA ALA A 158 -1.32 8.14 3.66
C ALA A 158 -0.88 6.70 3.96
N VAL A 159 -1.23 5.73 3.11
CA VAL A 159 -0.74 4.35 3.23
C VAL A 159 0.79 4.30 3.12
N ALA A 160 1.38 4.90 2.09
CA ALA A 160 2.83 4.94 1.93
C ALA A 160 3.52 5.62 3.13
N ARG A 161 2.98 6.74 3.59
CA ARG A 161 3.46 7.48 4.78
C ARG A 161 3.41 6.61 6.04
N ASN A 162 2.29 5.92 6.26
CA ASN A 162 2.08 5.05 7.41
C ASN A 162 3.06 3.87 7.40
N VAL A 163 3.24 3.22 6.24
CA VAL A 163 4.23 2.14 6.10
C VAL A 163 5.63 2.64 6.44
N ARG A 164 6.06 3.79 5.88
CA ARG A 164 7.36 4.38 6.20
C ARG A 164 7.56 4.68 7.68
N GLN A 165 6.52 5.12 8.38
CA GLN A 165 6.58 5.34 9.83
C GLN A 165 6.76 4.04 10.62
N MET A 166 6.32 2.91 10.08
CA MET A 166 6.44 1.59 10.72
C MET A 166 7.79 0.92 10.48
N LEU A 167 8.50 1.25 9.39
CA LEU A 167 9.73 0.55 9.05
C LEU A 167 10.84 0.69 10.11
N PRO A 168 11.22 1.89 10.60
CA PRO A 168 12.36 2.01 11.51
C PRO A 168 12.20 1.24 12.82
N PRO A 169 11.04 1.29 13.52
CA PRO A 169 10.86 0.50 14.74
C PRO A 169 10.93 -1.02 14.52
N VAL A 170 10.48 -1.50 13.34
CA VAL A 170 10.63 -2.92 12.97
C VAL A 170 12.10 -3.25 12.70
N GLN A 171 12.82 -2.40 11.97
CA GLN A 171 14.26 -2.57 11.72
C GLN A 171 15.06 -2.60 13.03
N ASP A 172 14.80 -1.66 13.93
CA ASP A 172 15.45 -1.57 15.24
C ASP A 172 15.18 -2.82 16.09
N MET A 173 13.93 -3.28 16.13
CA MET A 173 13.56 -4.50 16.87
C MET A 173 14.24 -5.74 16.28
N THR A 174 14.29 -5.88 14.96
CA THR A 174 14.99 -6.98 14.29
C THR A 174 16.50 -6.93 14.55
N ALA A 175 17.11 -5.74 14.55
CA ALA A 175 18.52 -5.57 14.85
C ALA A 175 18.85 -5.95 16.30
N ALA A 176 18.04 -5.52 17.28
CA ALA A 176 18.20 -5.91 18.68
C ALA A 176 18.02 -7.43 18.87
N ALA A 177 17.05 -8.02 18.17
CA ALA A 177 16.81 -9.47 18.17
C ALA A 177 18.03 -10.25 17.62
N LEU A 178 18.66 -9.77 16.55
CA LEU A 178 19.88 -10.35 15.98
C LEU A 178 21.05 -10.27 16.97
N GLN A 179 21.28 -9.10 17.58
CA GLN A 179 22.36 -8.93 18.56
C GLN A 179 22.19 -9.87 19.77
N LEU A 180 20.97 -9.98 20.29
CA LEU A 180 20.65 -10.88 21.38
C LEU A 180 20.79 -12.36 20.95
N SER A 181 20.31 -12.72 19.76
CA SER A 181 20.47 -14.07 19.18
C SER A 181 21.95 -14.47 19.08
N ASP A 182 22.80 -13.56 18.60
CA ASP A 182 24.24 -13.75 18.45
C ASP A 182 24.93 -13.96 19.80
N PHE A 183 24.53 -13.18 20.80
CA PHE A 183 25.05 -13.32 22.15
C PHE A 183 24.65 -14.66 22.77
N ILE A 184 23.38 -15.05 22.67
CA ILE A 184 22.91 -16.35 23.17
C ILE A 184 23.66 -17.48 22.47
N ALA A 185 23.83 -17.39 21.16
CA ALA A 185 24.48 -18.42 20.37
C ALA A 185 25.97 -18.60 20.74
N SER A 186 26.66 -17.51 21.07
CA SER A 186 28.08 -17.51 21.44
C SER A 186 28.37 -17.86 22.91
N HIS A 187 27.35 -17.82 23.78
CA HIS A 187 27.50 -18.05 25.23
C HIS A 187 26.60 -19.17 25.77
N LYS A 188 26.15 -20.11 24.92
CA LYS A 188 25.16 -21.15 25.29
C LYS A 188 25.53 -21.96 26.53
N ASP A 189 26.82 -22.23 26.74
CA ASP A 189 27.35 -22.97 27.89
C ASP A 189 27.19 -22.20 29.22
N LYS A 190 27.18 -20.87 29.15
CA LYS A 190 27.10 -19.94 30.29
C LYS A 190 25.69 -19.39 30.52
N LEU A 191 24.72 -19.81 29.73
CA LEU A 191 23.34 -19.34 29.81
C LEU A 191 22.39 -20.48 30.16
N GLU A 192 21.33 -20.15 30.87
CA GLU A 192 20.16 -20.99 31.06
C GLU A 192 18.94 -20.26 30.48
N VAL A 193 18.18 -20.96 29.64
CA VAL A 193 17.04 -20.38 28.94
C VAL A 193 15.78 -21.13 29.35
N THR A 194 14.84 -20.43 29.98
CA THR A 194 13.54 -20.98 30.39
C THR A 194 12.43 -20.10 29.85
N GLY A 195 11.76 -20.56 28.78
CA GLY A 195 10.73 -19.77 28.10
C GLY A 195 11.29 -18.48 27.52
N MET A 196 10.83 -17.33 28.06
CA MET A 196 11.30 -16.00 27.68
C MET A 196 12.40 -15.44 28.61
N MET A 197 12.76 -16.17 29.67
CA MET A 197 13.79 -15.76 30.60
C MET A 197 15.14 -16.37 30.22
N ILE A 198 16.19 -15.55 30.30
CA ILE A 198 17.59 -15.95 30.14
C ILE A 198 18.32 -15.55 31.41
N THR A 199 19.02 -16.49 32.03
CA THR A 199 19.90 -16.25 33.18
C THR A 199 21.32 -16.61 32.81
N ALA A 200 22.28 -15.80 33.25
CA ALA A 200 23.70 -16.09 33.10
C ALA A 200 24.23 -16.81 34.34
N LYS A 201 25.10 -17.80 34.13
CA LYS A 201 25.72 -18.60 35.21
C LYS A 201 26.87 -17.87 35.91
N ASP A 202 27.35 -16.77 35.34
CA ASP A 202 28.44 -15.96 35.89
C ASP A 202 28.20 -14.46 35.71
N GLN A 203 28.84 -13.67 36.57
CA GLN A 203 28.65 -12.21 36.63
C GLN A 203 29.13 -11.47 35.37
N LYS A 204 30.16 -11.98 34.70
CA LYS A 204 30.72 -11.34 33.49
C LYS A 204 29.74 -11.50 32.32
N THR A 205 29.22 -12.70 32.13
CA THR A 205 28.18 -12.98 31.12
C THR A 205 26.90 -12.21 31.43
N LEU A 206 26.50 -12.12 32.71
CA LEU A 206 25.35 -11.31 33.12
C LEU A 206 25.51 -9.83 32.76
N ALA A 207 26.67 -9.24 33.06
CA ALA A 207 26.94 -7.83 32.78
C ALA A 207 26.91 -7.51 31.27
N ALA A 208 27.31 -8.45 30.42
CA ALA A 208 27.25 -8.30 28.97
C ALA A 208 25.84 -8.59 28.39
N LEU A 209 25.08 -9.50 29.00
CA LEU A 209 23.72 -9.86 28.58
C LEU A 209 22.70 -8.78 28.90
N GLN A 210 22.78 -8.16 30.08
CA GLN A 210 21.79 -7.20 30.58
C GLN A 210 21.47 -6.07 29.60
N PRO A 211 22.45 -5.34 29.02
CA PRO A 211 22.14 -4.27 28.08
C PRO A 211 21.45 -4.76 26.79
N LEU A 212 21.74 -5.98 26.34
CA LEU A 212 21.09 -6.58 25.16
C LEU A 212 19.63 -6.93 25.45
N LEU A 213 19.34 -7.46 26.64
CA LEU A 213 17.98 -7.69 27.10
C LEU A 213 17.21 -6.38 27.24
N ASP A 214 17.84 -5.36 27.83
CA ASP A 214 17.21 -4.05 28.03
C ASP A 214 16.86 -3.39 26.70
N ASP A 215 17.79 -3.41 25.72
CA ASP A 215 17.54 -2.87 24.38
C ASP A 215 16.45 -3.66 23.64
N PHE A 216 16.56 -4.99 23.59
CA PHE A 216 15.53 -5.85 22.97
C PHE A 216 14.13 -5.58 23.55
N ASN A 217 14.02 -5.49 24.88
CA ASN A 217 12.76 -5.19 25.55
C ASN A 217 12.28 -3.77 25.25
N ALA A 218 13.17 -2.77 25.18
CA ALA A 218 12.82 -1.40 24.85
C ALA A 218 12.30 -1.27 23.42
N LYS A 219 13.00 -1.87 22.44
CA LYS A 219 12.58 -1.90 21.03
C LYS A 219 11.28 -2.68 20.83
N GLY A 220 11.10 -3.79 21.55
CA GLY A 220 9.85 -4.55 21.53
C GLY A 220 8.65 -3.74 22.01
N ARG A 221 8.80 -2.98 23.10
CA ARG A 221 7.75 -2.06 23.58
C ARG A 221 7.44 -0.95 22.57
N ALA A 222 8.46 -0.38 21.93
CA ALA A 222 8.27 0.66 20.91
C ALA A 222 7.51 0.14 19.69
N ALA A 223 7.84 -1.06 19.21
CA ALA A 223 7.12 -1.72 18.11
C ALA A 223 5.65 -2.01 18.48
N MET A 224 5.40 -2.52 19.70
CA MET A 224 4.04 -2.79 20.20
C MET A 224 3.20 -1.51 20.35
N ALA A 225 3.77 -0.43 20.88
CA ALA A 225 3.08 0.85 21.03
C ALA A 225 2.64 1.41 19.66
N LEU A 226 3.47 1.23 18.64
CA LEU A 226 3.14 1.63 17.28
C LEU A 226 2.00 0.80 16.71
N GLN A 227 2.02 -0.52 16.89
CA GLN A 227 0.93 -1.40 16.48
C GLN A 227 -0.40 -1.00 17.14
N GLN A 228 -0.38 -0.66 18.44
CA GLN A 228 -1.57 -0.20 19.15
C GLN A 228 -2.11 1.12 18.60
N LYS A 229 -1.22 2.09 18.32
CA LYS A 229 -1.59 3.37 17.70
C LYS A 229 -2.24 3.18 16.33
N PHE A 230 -1.75 2.24 15.52
CA PHE A 230 -2.36 1.94 14.22
C PHE A 230 -3.72 1.26 14.34
N ARG A 231 -3.91 0.35 15.31
CA ARG A 231 -5.21 -0.29 15.55
C ARG A 231 -6.28 0.70 16.03
N SER A 232 -5.89 1.76 16.74
CA SER A 232 -6.82 2.81 17.18
C SER A 232 -7.06 3.90 16.14
N SER A 233 -6.32 3.89 15.02
CA SER A 233 -6.44 4.87 13.93
C SER A 233 -7.16 4.32 12.70
N GLN A 234 -7.60 3.06 12.75
CA GLN A 234 -8.49 2.42 11.77
C GLN A 234 -9.93 2.47 12.27
#